data_AF-A0A073K7W8-F1
#
_entry.id   AF-A0A073K7W8-F1
#
_cell.length_a   1.000
_cell.length_b   1.000
_cell.length_c   1.000
_cell.angle_alpha   90.00
_cell.angle_beta   90.00
_cell.angle_gamma   90.00
#
_symmetry.space_group_name_H-M   'P 1'
#
loop_
_entity.id
_entity.type
_entity.pdbx_description
1 polymer ?
#
loop_
_entity_poly.entity_id
_entity_poly.type
_entity_poly.pdbx_seq_one_letter_code
_entity_poly.pdbx_strand_id
1 'polypeptide(L)'
;MLYICIAVLVGISIVVARIINANLAAKIGIFQGTFFNYITGLFFSFLFLIFSNESLHISTATLHSIPFVVYLGGLVGVIVIVLSNYITPKISSFYLTLLIFVGQLFMGVVIDFFTSNDVSIGKIIGGFLVLLGLTYNLMLDKTYEPMKNSRIHS
;
A
#
# COMPACT_ATOMS: atom_id res chain seq x y z
N MET A 1 16.75 15.37 -10.05
CA MET A 1 16.12 14.66 -11.19
C MET A 1 16.11 13.14 -10.98
N LEU A 2 17.24 12.50 -10.66
CA LEU A 2 17.30 11.05 -10.40
C LEU A 2 16.26 10.56 -9.36
N TYR A 3 16.15 11.21 -8.20
CA TYR A 3 15.17 10.82 -7.16
C TYR A 3 13.71 10.91 -7.61
N ILE A 4 13.38 11.85 -8.50
CA ILE A 4 12.03 11.99 -9.07
C ILE A 4 11.76 10.81 -10.00
N CYS A 5 12.73 10.44 -10.85
CA CYS A 5 12.61 9.27 -11.72
C CYS A 5 12.43 7.99 -10.89
N ILE A 6 13.20 7.82 -9.82
CA ILE A 6 13.06 6.68 -8.90
C ILE A 6 11.68 6.66 -8.25
N ALA A 7 11.18 7.81 -7.77
CA ALA A 7 9.85 7.89 -7.16
C ALA A 7 8.73 7.49 -8.15
N VAL A 8 8.83 7.93 -9.41
CA VAL A 8 7.89 7.54 -10.48
C VAL A 8 7.96 6.04 -10.74
N LEU A 9 9.18 5.49 -10.87
CA LEU A 9 9.38 4.05 -11.07
C LEU A 9 8.81 3.22 -9.90
N VAL A 10 9.03 3.66 -8.67
CA VAL A 10 8.44 3.02 -7.47
C VAL A 10 6.92 3.03 -7.54
N GLY A 11 6.30 4.15 -7.91
CA GLY A 11 4.85 4.25 -8.08
C GLY A 11 4.31 3.26 -9.12
N ILE A 12 4.97 3.18 -10.29
CA ILE A 12 4.63 2.21 -11.35
C ILE A 12 4.77 0.78 -10.83
N SER A 13 5.90 0.45 -10.21
CA SER A 13 6.18 -0.88 -9.67
C SER A 13 5.15 -1.30 -8.62
N ILE A 14 4.77 -0.41 -7.69
CA ILE A 14 3.78 -0.71 -6.66
C ILE A 14 2.42 -1.06 -7.28
N VAL A 15 1.96 -0.25 -8.24
CA VAL A 15 0.66 -0.46 -8.90
C VAL A 15 0.67 -1.76 -9.71
N VAL A 16 1.71 -2.00 -10.51
CA VAL A 16 1.86 -3.22 -11.32
C VAL A 16 1.95 -4.45 -10.43
N ALA A 17 2.79 -4.43 -9.39
CA ALA A 17 2.93 -5.55 -8.46
C ALA A 17 1.59 -5.88 -7.79
N ARG A 18 0.86 -4.87 -7.31
CA ARG A 18 -0.48 -5.06 -6.72
C ARG A 18 -1.44 -5.76 -7.69
N ILE A 19 -1.48 -5.32 -8.96
CA ILE A 19 -2.36 -5.92 -9.98
C ILE A 19 -1.95 -7.37 -10.26
N ILE A 20 -0.66 -7.66 -10.38
CA ILE A 20 -0.16 -9.03 -10.58
C ILE A 20 -0.53 -9.92 -9.39
N ASN A 21 -0.33 -9.44 -8.16
CA ASN A 21 -0.65 -10.17 -6.94
C ASN A 21 -2.15 -10.46 -6.81
N ALA A 22 -3.00 -9.49 -7.14
CA ALA A 22 -4.45 -9.67 -7.13
C ALA A 22 -4.90 -10.70 -8.18
N ASN A 23 -4.31 -10.66 -9.38
CA ASN A 23 -4.59 -11.64 -10.44
C ASN A 23 -4.13 -13.05 -10.05
N LEU A 24 -2.97 -13.18 -9.39
CA LEU A 24 -2.50 -14.45 -8.87
C LEU A 24 -3.46 -14.97 -7.78
N ALA A 25 -3.79 -14.14 -6.80
CA ALA A 25 -4.73 -14.45 -5.73
C ALA A 25 -6.11 -14.86 -6.24
N ALA A 26 -6.59 -14.26 -7.34
CA ALA A 26 -7.85 -14.66 -7.97
C ALA A 26 -7.79 -16.08 -8.57
N LYS A 27 -6.61 -16.55 -8.99
CA LYS A 27 -6.41 -17.89 -9.57
C LYS A 27 -6.17 -18.98 -8.53
N ILE A 28 -5.37 -18.69 -7.50
CA ILE A 28 -4.92 -19.71 -6.53
C ILE A 28 -5.54 -19.56 -5.13
N GLY A 29 -6.35 -18.53 -4.92
CA GLY A 29 -6.92 -18.16 -3.62
C GLY A 29 -6.15 -17.02 -2.93
N ILE A 30 -6.87 -16.23 -2.13
CA ILE A 30 -6.35 -15.00 -1.51
C ILE A 30 -5.22 -15.29 -0.52
N PHE A 31 -5.38 -16.34 0.29
CA PHE A 31 -4.37 -16.73 1.29
C PHE A 31 -3.13 -17.33 0.64
N GLN A 32 -3.30 -18.17 -0.38
CA GLN A 32 -2.22 -18.75 -1.17
C GLN A 32 -1.44 -17.66 -1.92
N GLY A 33 -2.16 -16.71 -2.55
CA GLY A 33 -1.56 -15.56 -3.20
C GLY A 33 -0.75 -14.69 -2.22
N THR A 34 -1.27 -14.48 -1.01
CA THR A 34 -0.56 -13.76 0.06
C THR A 34 0.68 -14.51 0.52
N PHE A 35 0.61 -15.83 0.66
CA PHE A 35 1.75 -16.67 1.00
C PHE A 35 2.87 -16.56 -0.05
N PHE A 36 2.53 -16.70 -1.34
CA PHE A 36 3.52 -16.52 -2.40
C PHE A 36 4.10 -15.11 -2.45
N ASN A 37 3.28 -14.08 -2.19
CA ASN A 37 3.77 -12.72 -2.08
C ASN A 37 4.86 -12.57 -1.00
N TYR A 38 4.65 -13.15 0.18
CA TYR A 38 5.63 -13.15 1.27
C TYR A 38 6.89 -13.95 0.93
N ILE A 39 6.75 -15.13 0.32
CA ILE A 39 7.91 -15.95 -0.06
C ILE A 39 8.76 -15.22 -1.11
N THR A 40 8.14 -14.62 -2.12
CA THR A 40 8.84 -13.84 -3.13
C THR A 40 9.52 -12.61 -2.50
N GLY A 41 8.82 -11.87 -1.64
CA GLY A 41 9.39 -10.74 -0.91
C GLY A 41 10.59 -11.15 -0.06
N LEU A 42 10.44 -12.21 0.73
CA LEU A 42 11.51 -12.75 1.57
C LEU A 42 12.72 -13.18 0.75
N PHE A 43 12.51 -13.86 -0.38
CA PHE A 43 13.59 -14.28 -1.28
C PHE A 43 14.38 -13.07 -1.80
N PHE A 44 13.71 -12.04 -2.31
CA PHE A 44 14.40 -10.84 -2.80
C PHE A 44 15.02 -10.01 -1.67
N SER A 45 14.40 -9.92 -0.50
CA SER A 45 15.00 -9.27 0.67
C SER A 45 16.27 -10.00 1.13
N PHE A 46 16.27 -11.33 1.12
CA PHE A 46 17.45 -12.13 1.44
C PHE A 46 18.56 -11.96 0.41
N LEU A 47 18.21 -11.94 -0.88
CA LEU A 47 19.15 -11.68 -1.95
C LEU A 47 19.78 -10.29 -1.83
N PHE A 48 18.96 -9.27 -1.55
CA PHE A 48 19.42 -7.91 -1.29
C PHE A 48 20.37 -7.84 -0.10
N LEU A 49 20.05 -8.55 1.00
CA LEU A 49 20.89 -8.61 2.19
C LEU A 49 22.31 -9.12 1.85
N ILE A 50 22.42 -10.21 1.08
CA ILE A 50 23.70 -10.78 0.63
C ILE A 50 24.50 -9.77 -0.22
N PHE A 51 23.85 -9.06 -1.14
CA PHE A 51 24.53 -8.13 -2.04
C PHE A 51 24.81 -6.75 -1.43
N SER A 52 24.15 -6.39 -0.32
CA SER A 52 24.32 -5.08 0.31
C SER A 52 25.68 -4.90 1.00
N ASN A 53 26.45 -5.98 1.19
CA ASN A 53 27.69 -6.01 1.99
C ASN A 53 27.52 -5.52 3.44
N GLU A 54 26.29 -5.43 3.94
CA GLU A 54 26.03 -5.14 5.34
C GLU A 54 26.46 -6.33 6.21
N SER A 55 27.11 -6.03 7.34
CA SER A 55 27.58 -7.08 8.25
C SER A 55 26.39 -7.75 8.94
N LEU A 56 26.26 -9.08 8.81
CA LEU A 56 25.27 -9.88 9.55
C LEU A 56 25.57 -10.02 11.05
N HIS A 57 26.47 -9.20 11.58
CA HIS A 57 26.95 -9.30 12.95
C HIS A 57 25.95 -8.65 13.91
N ILE A 58 24.84 -9.34 14.15
CA ILE A 58 23.85 -8.93 15.14
C ILE A 58 24.27 -9.56 16.47
N SER A 59 24.58 -8.73 17.47
CA SER A 59 24.89 -9.24 18.81
C SER A 59 23.65 -9.88 19.44
N THR A 60 23.84 -10.94 20.23
CA THR A 60 22.76 -11.58 20.98
C THR A 60 22.07 -10.62 21.95
N ALA A 61 22.83 -9.68 22.53
CA ALA A 61 22.31 -8.58 23.34
C ALA A 61 21.35 -7.66 22.56
N THR A 62 21.67 -7.35 21.30
CA THR A 62 20.79 -6.55 20.43
C THR A 62 19.47 -7.29 20.15
N LEU A 63 19.52 -8.59 19.85
CA LEU A 63 18.32 -9.40 19.61
C LEU A 63 17.37 -9.42 20.82
N HIS A 64 17.91 -9.54 22.03
CA HIS A 64 17.10 -9.52 23.26
C HIS A 64 16.49 -8.15 23.58
N SER A 65 17.05 -7.06 23.03
CA SER A 65 16.55 -5.70 23.28
C SER A 65 15.36 -5.31 22.39
N ILE A 66 15.02 -6.09 21.37
CA ILE A 66 13.96 -5.75 20.41
C ILE A 66 12.58 -6.07 21.02
N PRO A 67 11.68 -5.07 21.13
CA PRO A 67 10.33 -5.29 21.64
C PRO A 67 9.53 -6.26 20.76
N PHE A 68 8.75 -7.15 21.39
CA PHE A 68 7.91 -8.11 20.67
C PHE A 68 6.93 -7.43 19.68
N VAL A 69 6.47 -6.22 19.99
CA VAL A 69 5.56 -5.43 19.15
C VAL A 69 6.11 -5.19 17.74
N VAL A 70 7.43 -5.11 17.56
CA VAL A 70 8.06 -4.90 16.24
C VAL A 70 7.75 -6.07 15.29
N TYR A 71 7.66 -7.29 15.81
CA TYR A 71 7.35 -8.49 15.01
C TYR A 71 5.89 -8.52 14.54
N LEU A 72 4.98 -7.79 15.20
CA LEU A 72 3.57 -7.68 14.77
C LEU A 72 3.42 -6.91 13.45
N GLY A 73 4.43 -6.14 13.02
CA GLY A 73 4.44 -5.50 11.70
C GLY A 73 4.27 -6.51 10.56
N GLY A 74 4.80 -7.73 10.72
CA GLY A 74 4.60 -8.83 9.77
C GLY A 74 3.13 -9.23 9.65
N LEU A 75 2.41 -9.34 10.78
CA LEU A 75 0.99 -9.66 10.78
C LEU A 75 0.14 -8.55 10.13
N VAL A 76 0.46 -7.29 10.41
CA VAL A 76 -0.19 -6.13 9.76
C VAL A 76 0.02 -6.18 8.25
N GLY A 77 1.22 -6.53 7.78
CA GLY A 77 1.51 -6.69 6.36
C GLY A 77 0.65 -7.77 5.69
N VAL A 78 0.41 -8.91 6.36
CA VAL A 78 -0.48 -9.97 5.85
C VAL A 78 -1.88 -9.42 5.64
N ILE A 79 -2.41 -8.69 6.63
CA ILE A 79 -3.73 -8.06 6.55
C ILE A 79 -3.79 -7.09 5.37
N VAL A 80 -2.77 -6.23 5.22
CA VAL A 80 -2.69 -5.26 4.12
C VAL A 80 -2.70 -5.96 2.75
N ILE A 81 -1.92 -7.03 2.56
CA ILE A 81 -1.85 -7.75 1.28
C ILE A 81 -3.16 -8.48 0.99
N VAL A 82 -3.79 -9.11 1.99
CA VAL A 82 -5.10 -9.75 1.85
C VAL A 82 -6.17 -8.74 1.41
N LEU A 83 -6.26 -7.59 2.09
CA LEU A 83 -7.20 -6.53 1.73
C LEU A 83 -6.89 -5.98 0.33
N SER A 84 -5.61 -5.75 0.03
CA SER A 84 -5.16 -5.26 -1.28
C SER A 84 -5.58 -6.20 -2.40
N ASN A 85 -5.33 -7.51 -2.25
CA ASN A 85 -5.72 -8.52 -3.24
C ASN A 85 -7.24 -8.63 -3.38
N TYR A 86 -8.00 -8.46 -2.30
CA TYR A 86 -9.46 -8.51 -2.31
C TYR A 86 -10.10 -7.28 -2.98
N ILE A 87 -9.56 -6.07 -2.74
CA ILE A 87 -10.15 -4.80 -3.20
C ILE A 87 -9.69 -4.46 -4.62
N THR A 88 -8.45 -4.80 -5.00
CA THR A 88 -7.88 -4.48 -6.32
C THR A 88 -8.76 -4.87 -7.51
N PRO A 89 -9.40 -6.06 -7.58
CA PRO A 89 -10.27 -6.40 -8.70
C PRO A 89 -11.66 -5.73 -8.65
N LYS A 90 -12.02 -5.05 -7.56
CA LYS A 90 -13.38 -4.52 -7.32
C LYS A 90 -13.55 -3.05 -7.67
N ILE A 91 -12.46 -2.27 -7.65
CA ILE A 91 -12.49 -0.83 -7.90
C ILE A 91 -11.35 -0.41 -8.84
N SER A 92 -11.49 0.75 -9.48
CA SER A 92 -10.43 1.29 -10.34
C SER A 92 -9.11 1.44 -9.57
N SER A 93 -8.00 1.15 -10.25
CA SER A 93 -6.65 1.31 -9.72
C SER A 93 -6.35 2.75 -9.30
N PHE A 94 -6.98 3.74 -9.94
CA PHE A 94 -6.86 5.15 -9.55
C PHE A 94 -7.43 5.37 -8.14
N TYR A 95 -8.68 4.96 -7.92
CA TYR A 95 -9.38 5.13 -6.64
C TYR A 95 -8.70 4.39 -5.49
N LEU A 96 -8.28 3.15 -5.73
CA LEU A 96 -7.56 2.37 -4.71
C LEU A 96 -6.23 3.03 -4.32
N THR A 97 -5.49 3.55 -5.30
CA THR A 97 -4.19 4.18 -5.05
C THR A 97 -4.35 5.48 -4.25
N LEU A 98 -5.37 6.28 -4.57
CA LEU A 98 -5.66 7.51 -3.83
C LEU A 98 -6.11 7.21 -2.39
N LEU A 99 -6.96 6.19 -2.20
CA LEU A 99 -7.41 5.77 -0.88
C LEU A 99 -6.25 5.28 -0.01
N ILE A 100 -5.36 4.44 -0.58
CA ILE A 100 -4.15 3.96 0.11
C ILE A 100 -3.25 5.13 0.48
N PHE A 101 -3.00 6.05 -0.45
CA PHE A 101 -2.17 7.23 -0.21
C PHE A 101 -2.70 8.09 0.94
N VAL A 102 -4.00 8.38 0.95
CA VAL A 102 -4.65 9.13 2.02
C VAL A 102 -4.56 8.39 3.35
N GLY A 103 -4.82 7.08 3.37
CA GLY A 103 -4.72 6.26 4.58
C GLY A 103 -3.31 6.28 5.16
N GLN A 104 -2.28 6.16 4.31
CA GLN A 104 -0.88 6.26 4.72
C GLN A 104 -0.53 7.66 5.23
N LEU A 105 -1.07 8.71 4.62
CA LEU A 105 -0.88 10.09 5.04
C LEU A 105 -1.41 10.31 6.47
N PHE A 106 -2.68 9.93 6.74
CA PHE A 106 -3.26 10.06 8.07
C PHE A 106 -2.58 9.16 9.10
N MET A 107 -2.25 7.91 8.74
CA MET A 107 -1.48 7.03 9.62
C MET A 107 -0.11 7.64 9.95
N GLY A 108 0.54 8.29 8.99
CA GLY A 108 1.78 9.04 9.22
C GLY A 108 1.61 10.14 10.27
N VAL A 109 0.52 10.92 10.21
CA VAL A 109 0.21 11.94 11.24
C VAL A 109 0.01 11.29 12.61
N VAL A 110 -0.69 10.15 12.67
CA VAL A 110 -0.89 9.41 13.92
C VAL A 110 0.44 8.92 14.50
N ILE A 111 1.33 8.37 13.66
CA ILE A 111 2.66 7.92 14.08
C ILE A 111 3.51 9.10 14.56
N ASP A 112 3.50 10.22 13.83
CA ASP A 112 4.23 11.44 14.19
C ASP A 112 3.79 11.96 15.56
N PHE A 113 2.48 11.94 15.84
CA PHE A 113 1.92 12.32 17.13
C PHE A 113 2.41 11.41 18.27
N PHE A 114 2.37 10.09 18.08
CA PHE A 114 2.84 9.17 19.13
C PHE A 114 4.36 9.19 19.34
N THR A 115 5.13 9.50 18.30
CA THR A 115 6.61 9.44 18.35
C THR A 115 7.22 10.75 18.83
N SER A 116 6.73 11.88 18.32
CA SER A 116 7.34 13.20 18.52
C SER A 116 6.37 14.21 19.15
N ASN A 117 5.12 13.83 19.40
CA ASN A 117 4.03 14.74 19.82
C ASN A 117 3.77 15.89 18.82
N ASP A 118 4.19 15.68 17.57
CA ASP A 118 4.06 16.64 16.48
C ASP A 118 2.83 16.33 15.63
N VAL A 119 2.01 17.34 15.38
CA VAL A 119 0.83 17.22 14.52
C VAL A 119 0.96 18.17 13.34
N SER A 120 1.18 17.61 12.16
CA SER A 120 1.23 18.40 10.93
C SER A 120 -0.18 18.74 10.45
N ILE A 121 -0.64 19.95 10.78
CA ILE A 121 -1.93 20.49 10.34
C ILE A 121 -2.03 20.50 8.81
N GLY A 122 -0.93 20.77 8.11
CA GLY A 122 -0.87 20.75 6.65
C GLY A 122 -1.18 19.36 6.06
N LYS A 123 -0.64 18.29 6.65
CA LYS A 123 -0.97 16.91 6.28
C LYS A 123 -2.47 16.64 6.47
N ILE A 124 -3.04 17.05 7.61
CA ILE A 124 -4.47 16.87 7.90
C ILE A 124 -5.35 17.57 6.86
N ILE A 125 -5.13 18.87 6.62
CA ILE A 125 -5.92 19.65 5.68
C ILE A 125 -5.78 19.09 4.26
N GLY A 126 -4.55 18.78 3.83
CA GLY A 126 -4.29 18.19 2.52
C GLY A 126 -4.97 16.82 2.36
N GLY A 127 -4.90 15.97 3.38
CA GLY A 127 -5.57 14.67 3.40
C GLY A 127 -7.10 14.79 3.26
N PHE A 128 -7.72 15.72 3.99
CA PHE A 128 -9.15 16.00 3.85
C PHE A 128 -9.51 16.53 2.47
N LEU A 129 -8.70 17.43 1.89
CA LEU A 129 -8.94 17.96 0.55
C LEU A 129 -8.88 16.86 -0.51
N VAL A 130 -7.92 15.94 -0.40
CA VAL A 130 -7.83 14.77 -1.30
C VAL A 130 -9.02 13.84 -1.13
N LEU A 131 -9.48 13.58 0.10
CA LEU A 131 -10.69 12.79 0.35
C LEU A 131 -11.93 13.43 -0.28
N LEU A 132 -12.12 14.74 -0.11
CA LEU A 132 -13.25 15.45 -0.70
C LEU A 132 -13.21 15.38 -2.23
N GLY A 133 -12.04 15.58 -2.83
CA GLY A 133 -11.84 15.44 -4.27
C GLY A 133 -12.16 14.02 -4.77
N LEU A 134 -11.72 13.00 -4.04
CA LEU A 134 -12.00 11.60 -4.32
C LEU A 134 -13.51 11.29 -4.26
N THR A 135 -14.18 11.70 -3.18
CA THR A 135 -15.62 11.49 -3.00
C THR A 135 -16.41 12.19 -4.10
N TYR A 136 -16.04 13.43 -4.44
CA TYR A 136 -16.68 14.17 -5.53
C TYR A 136 -16.51 13.46 -6.88
N ASN A 137 -15.30 12.98 -7.18
CA ASN A 137 -15.03 12.25 -8.41
C ASN A 137 -15.81 10.93 -8.50
N LEU A 138 -15.91 10.17 -7.39
CA LEU A 138 -16.73 8.96 -7.31
C LEU A 138 -18.22 9.22 -7.53
N MET A 139 -18.74 10.33 -7.01
CA MET A 139 -20.14 10.73 -7.23
C MET A 139 -20.39 11.04 -8.70
N LEU A 140 -19.48 11.77 -9.35
CA LEU A 140 -19.58 12.06 -10.78
C LEU A 140 -19.56 10.79 -11.61
N ASP A 141 -18.59 9.90 -11.41
CA ASP A 141 -18.48 8.65 -12.18
C ASP A 141 -19.74 7.79 -12.07
N LYS A 142 -20.30 7.67 -10.86
CA LYS A 142 -21.56 6.95 -10.62
C LYS A 142 -22.75 7.60 -11.34
N THR A 143 -22.73 8.90 -11.57
CA THR A 143 -23.79 9.63 -12.30
C THR A 143 -23.59 9.60 -13.81
N TYR A 144 -22.35 9.47 -14.31
CA TYR A 144 -22.04 9.37 -15.74
C TYR A 144 -22.26 7.96 -16.33
N GLU A 145 -21.97 6.89 -15.59
CA GLU A 145 -22.26 5.51 -16.03
C GLU A 145 -23.74 5.25 -16.42
N PRO A 146 -24.76 5.65 -15.63
CA PRO A 146 -26.15 5.41 -15.98
C PRO A 146 -26.59 6.21 -17.22
N MET A 147 -26.04 7.42 -17.46
CA MET A 147 -26.35 8.21 -18.66
C MET A 147 -25.75 7.64 -19.94
N LYS A 148 -24.61 6.92 -19.85
CA LYS A 148 -24.02 6.23 -21.00
C LYS A 148 -24.85 5.02 -21.42
N ASN A 149 -25.35 4.23 -20.46
CA ASN A 149 -26.20 3.08 -20.75
C ASN A 149 -27.58 3.47 -21.31
N SER A 150 -28.13 4.63 -20.94
CA SER A 150 -29.43 5.08 -21.48
C SER A 150 -29.37 5.57 -22.93
N ARG A 151 -28.22 6.05 -23.42
CA ARG A 151 -28.03 6.50 -24.81
C ARG A 151 -27.67 5.39 -25.79
N ILE A 152 -27.25 4.22 -25.29
CA ILE A 152 -26.93 3.06 -26.14
C ILE A 152 -28.22 2.25 -26.45
N HIS A 153 -29.29 2.46 -25.68
CA HIS A 153 -30.58 1.80 -25.85
C HIS A 153 -31.69 2.69 -26.45
N SER A 154 -31.34 3.89 -26.94
CA SER A 154 -32.24 4.80 -27.68
C SER A 154 -31.79 4.92 -29.13
#